data_AF-A0A954N251-F1
#
_entry.id   AF-A0A954N251-F1
#
_cell.length_a   1.000
_cell.length_b   1.000
_cell.length_c   1.000
_cell.angle_alpha   90.00
_cell.angle_beta   90.00
_cell.angle_gamma   90.00
#
_symmetry.space_group_name_H-M   'P 1'
#
loop_
_entity.id
_entity.type
_entity.pdbx_description
1 polymer ?
#
loop_
_entity_poly.entity_id
_entity_poly.type
_entity_poly.pdbx_seq_one_letter_code
_entity_poly.pdbx_strand_id
1 'polypeptide(L)' 'LPWGRLGTPEETAKAIAFMLSDDADYMTGSVLTIDGGVSLPWWSNRDAGEM' A
#
# COMPACT_ATOMS: atom_id res chain seq x y z
N LEU A 1 -3.83 2.49 11.56
CA LEU A 1 -3.05 2.69 10.32
C LEU A 1 -1.61 2.31 10.63
N PRO A 2 -1.10 1.17 10.14
CA PRO A 2 0.31 0.79 10.31
C PRO A 2 1.29 1.87 9.84
N TRP A 3 0.95 2.58 8.78
CA TRP A 3 1.76 3.70 8.27
C TRP A 3 1.61 5.01 9.08
N GLY A 4 0.74 5.04 10.10
CA GLY A 4 0.61 6.17 11.03
C GLY A 4 0.05 7.48 10.48
N ARG A 5 -0.32 7.55 9.19
CA ARG A 5 -0.91 8.75 8.55
C ARG A 5 -1.86 8.39 7.42
N LEU A 6 -2.68 9.35 7.01
CA LEU A 6 -3.44 9.25 5.77
C LEU A 6 -2.51 9.34 4.55
N GLY A 7 -2.84 8.57 3.52
CA GLY A 7 -2.20 8.65 2.21
C GLY A 7 -2.58 9.94 1.48
N THR A 8 -1.74 10.39 0.55
CA THR A 8 -2.08 11.49 -0.36
C THR A 8 -2.48 10.95 -1.75
N PRO A 9 -3.27 11.71 -2.54
CA PRO A 9 -3.62 11.30 -3.91
C PRO A 9 -2.40 10.98 -4.79
N GLU A 10 -1.30 11.70 -4.60
CA GLU A 10 -0.05 11.53 -5.36
C GLU A 10 0.61 10.18 -5.08
N GLU A 11 0.44 9.61 -3.89
CA GLU A 11 0.98 8.30 -3.53
C GLU A 11 0.23 7.19 -4.26
N THR A 12 -1.10 7.29 -4.34
CA THR A 12 -1.91 6.40 -5.18
C THR A 12 -1.58 6.57 -6.66
N ALA A 13 -1.40 7.80 -7.14
CA ALA A 13 -1.06 8.08 -8.53
C ALA A 13 0.27 7.43 -8.95
N LYS A 14 1.28 7.40 -8.06
CA LYS A 14 2.56 6.72 -8.33
C LYS A 14 2.40 5.23 -8.54
N ALA A 15 1.57 4.57 -7.73
CA ALA A 15 1.31 3.14 -7.89
C ALA A 15 0.54 2.83 -9.18
N ILE A 16 -0.40 3.69 -9.57
CA ILE A 16 -1.07 3.62 -10.88
C ILE A 16 -0.05 3.80 -12.02
N ALA A 17 0.83 4.79 -11.90
CA ALA A 17 1.86 5.05 -12.91
C ALA A 17 2.81 3.85 -13.07
N PHE A 18 3.18 3.18 -11.97
CA PHE A 18 3.92 1.92 -12.01
C PHE A 18 3.14 0.81 -12.72
N MET A 19 1.87 0.61 -12.40
CA MET A 19 1.06 -0.41 -13.07
C MET A 19 0.87 -0.18 -14.58
N LEU A 20 1.05 1.06 -15.04
CA LEU A 20 1.00 1.43 -16.45
C LEU A 20 2.37 1.46 -17.13
N SER A 21 3.46 1.25 -16.39
CA SER A 21 4.81 1.24 -16.95
C SER A 21 5.20 -0.14 -17.47
N ASP A 22 6.23 -0.18 -18.32
CA ASP A 22 6.81 -1.42 -18.86
C ASP A 22 7.36 -2.34 -17.75
N ASP A 23 7.66 -1.79 -16.55
CA ASP A 23 8.10 -2.59 -15.40
C ASP A 23 7.01 -3.54 -14.88
N ALA A 24 5.74 -3.25 -15.19
CA ALA A 24 4.58 -4.05 -14.80
C ALA A 24 4.04 -4.94 -15.95
N ASP A 25 4.78 -5.14 -17.04
CA ASP A 25 4.29 -5.84 -18.26
C ASP A 25 3.74 -7.27 -17.99
N TYR A 26 4.23 -7.94 -16.95
CA TYR A 26 3.75 -9.27 -16.55
C TYR A 26 2.70 -9.27 -15.43
N MET A 27 2.29 -8.10 -14.94
CA MET A 27 1.30 -7.96 -13.87
C MET A 27 -0.11 -7.84 -14.46
N THR A 28 -0.83 -8.96 -14.55
CA THR A 28 -2.23 -8.99 -15.00
C THR A 28 -3.11 -9.79 -14.04
N GLY A 29 -4.40 -9.44 -13.97
CA GLY A 29 -5.39 -10.11 -13.12
C GLY A 29 -5.16 -9.99 -11.61
N SER A 30 -4.32 -9.06 -11.17
CA SER A 30 -3.97 -8.86 -9.77
C SER A 30 -4.56 -7.57 -9.21
N VAL A 31 -4.65 -7.49 -7.89
CA VAL A 31 -5.10 -6.28 -7.16
C VAL A 31 -3.92 -5.77 -6.34
N LEU A 32 -3.51 -4.53 -6.59
CA LEU A 32 -2.49 -3.83 -5.80
C LEU A 32 -3.18 -2.97 -4.73
N THR A 33 -3.09 -3.38 -3.47
CA THR A 33 -3.65 -2.62 -2.33
C THR A 33 -2.73 -1.47 -1.95
N ILE A 34 -3.28 -0.25 -1.89
CA ILE A 34 -2.57 0.97 -1.51
C ILE A 34 -3.36 1.66 -0.39
N ASP A 35 -3.16 1.22 0.86
CA ASP A 35 -3.99 1.66 2.00
C ASP A 35 -3.18 2.02 3.25
N GLY A 36 -1.85 2.11 3.15
CA GLY A 36 -0.97 2.33 4.31
C GLY A 36 -1.09 1.24 5.39
N GLY A 37 -1.53 0.04 4.99
CA GLY A 37 -1.71 -1.12 5.85
C GLY A 37 -3.02 -1.14 6.62
N VAL A 38 -4.03 -0.32 6.30
CA VAL A 38 -5.32 -0.31 7.03
C VAL A 38 -5.97 -1.68 7.08
N SER A 39 -5.86 -2.46 5.99
CA SER A 39 -6.44 -3.80 5.90
C SER A 39 -5.66 -4.86 6.66
N LEU A 40 -4.48 -4.52 7.19
CA LEU A 40 -3.66 -5.46 7.92
C LEU A 40 -4.24 -5.76 9.30
N PRO A 41 -4.08 -7.00 9.79
CA PRO A 41 -4.56 -7.39 11.12
C PRO A 41 -3.79 -6.65 12.22
N TRP A 42 -4.40 -6.56 13.41
CA TRP A 42 -3.88 -5.77 14.54
C TRP A 42 -2.44 -6.12 14.96
N TRP A 43 -1.99 -7.36 14.75
CA TRP A 43 -0.63 -7.78 15.05
C TRP A 43 0.43 -7.19 14.11
N SER A 44 0.03 -6.51 13.04
CA SER A 44 0.95 -5.88 12.10
C SER A 44 1.54 -4.57 12.62
N ASN A 45 1.07 -4.08 13.78
CA ASN A 45 1.56 -2.87 14.45
C ASN A 45 2.45 -3.16 15.67
N ARG A 46 2.99 -4.38 15.81
CA ARG A 46 3.70 -4.81 17.03
C ARG A 46 4.97 -4.03 17.35
N ASP A 47 5.61 -3.42 16.35
CA ASP A 47 6.81 -2.61 16.56
C ASP A 47 6.50 -1.21 17.15
N ALA A 48 5.22 -0.83 17.27
CA ALA A 48 4.79 0.43 17.88
C ALA A 48 4.79 0.42 19.43
N GLY A 49 5.19 -0.69 20.06
CA GLY A 49 5.62 -0.67 21.47
C GLY A 49 4.54 -0.52 22.54
N GLU A 50 3.26 -0.73 22.23
CA GLU A 50 2.20 -0.82 23.24
C GLU A 50 1.63 -2.24 23.30
N MET A 51 1.99 -2.95 24.37
CA MET A 51 1.26 -4.10 24.89
C MET A 51 0.18 -3.63 25.85
#